data_AF-A0A926DU07-F1
#
_entry.id   AF-A0A926DU07-F1
#
_cell.length_a   1.000
_cell.length_b   1.000
_cell.length_c   1.000
_cell.angle_alpha   90.00
_cell.angle_beta   90.00
_cell.angle_gamma   90.00
#
_symmetry.space_group_name_H-M   'P 1'
#
loop_
_entity.id
_entity.type
_entity.pdbx_description
1 polymer ?
#
loop_
_entity_poly.entity_id
_entity_poly.type
_entity_poly.pdbx_seq_one_letter_code
_entity_poly.pdbx_strand_id
1 'polypeptide(L)'
;RYFEFHNSLKKSSFTGFYFDVEPVTQEIEECDPIFARFLAGLPSTDQDFDTYLAECRQELLEAGAQEVIEEANRQFAAFKTGNGS
;
A
#
# COMPACT_ATOMS: atom_id res chain seq x y z
N ARG A 1 20.94 25.86 7.99
CA ARG A 1 19.50 25.52 8.15
C ARG A 1 19.01 24.44 7.19
N TYR A 2 18.94 24.63 5.86
CA TYR A 2 18.51 23.56 4.93
C TYR A 2 19.49 22.39 4.82
N PHE A 3 20.81 22.67 4.81
CA PHE A 3 21.85 21.64 4.72
C PHE A 3 21.91 20.73 5.96
N GLU A 4 21.73 21.31 7.16
CA GLU A 4 21.70 20.55 8.42
C GLU A 4 20.43 19.70 8.54
N PHE A 5 19.29 20.19 8.05
CA PHE A 5 18.06 19.41 7.97
C PHE A 5 18.20 18.24 7.00
N HIS A 6 18.83 18.43 5.84
CA HIS A 6 19.08 17.35 4.88
C HIS A 6 19.92 16.22 5.50
N ASN A 7 21.00 16.56 6.21
CA ASN A 7 21.89 15.58 6.83
C ASN A 7 21.26 14.87 8.05
N SER A 8 20.17 15.40 8.63
CA SER A 8 19.45 14.74 9.71
C SER A 8 18.37 13.77 9.23
N LEU A 9 18.07 13.75 7.92
CA LEU A 9 17.09 12.81 7.35
C LEU A 9 17.65 11.38 7.36
N LYS A 10 16.90 10.48 8.00
CA LYS A 10 17.21 9.05 7.96
C LYS A 10 16.58 8.44 6.71
N LYS A 11 17.39 7.72 5.94
CA LYS A 11 16.86 6.85 4.88
C LYS A 11 16.03 5.74 5.51
N SER A 12 14.96 5.35 4.84
CA SER A 12 14.19 4.17 5.24
C SER A 12 15.11 2.94 5.15
N SER A 13 15.01 2.02 6.11
CA SER A 13 15.67 0.71 6.05
C SER A 13 15.22 -0.14 4.86
N PHE A 14 14.14 0.27 4.19
CA PHE A 14 13.57 -0.41 3.03
C PHE A 14 13.80 0.35 1.72
N THR A 15 14.70 1.34 1.74
CA THR A 15 15.08 2.05 0.52
C THR A 15 15.58 1.06 -0.53
N GLY A 16 14.99 1.09 -1.72
CA GLY A 16 15.33 0.18 -2.83
C GLY A 16 14.42 -1.06 -2.94
N PHE A 17 13.48 -1.27 -2.01
CA PHE A 17 12.41 -2.25 -2.22
C PHE A 17 11.47 -1.74 -3.32
N TYR A 18 11.16 -2.62 -4.28
CA TYR A 18 10.16 -2.41 -5.31
C TYR A 18 9.27 -3.65 -5.35
N PHE A 19 7.96 -3.45 -5.30
CA PHE A 19 6.99 -4.53 -5.36
C PHE A 19 6.78 -4.95 -6.82
N ASP A 20 7.03 -6.23 -7.09
CA ASP A 20 6.71 -6.85 -8.37
C ASP A 20 5.23 -7.25 -8.38
N VAL A 21 4.47 -6.60 -9.26
CA VAL A 21 3.01 -6.79 -9.38
C VAL A 21 2.63 -7.93 -10.31
N GLU A 22 3.57 -8.47 -11.10
CA GLU A 22 3.27 -9.52 -12.08
C GLU A 22 2.53 -10.72 -11.48
N PRO A 23 2.85 -11.21 -10.25
CA PRO A 23 2.16 -12.36 -9.66
C PRO A 23 0.72 -12.10 -9.23
N VAL A 24 0.31 -10.84 -9.07
CA VAL A 24 -1.00 -10.42 -8.54
C VAL A 24 -1.64 -9.32 -9.39
N THR A 25 -1.36 -9.32 -10.69
CA THR A 25 -1.81 -8.25 -11.58
C THR A 25 -3.34 -8.18 -11.66
N GLN A 26 -4.02 -9.32 -11.65
CA GLN A 26 -5.48 -9.37 -11.73
C GLN A 26 -6.12 -8.74 -10.48
N GLU A 27 -5.66 -9.12 -9.28
CA GLU A 27 -6.18 -8.62 -8.01
C GLU A 27 -5.92 -7.12 -7.86
N ILE A 28 -4.77 -6.63 -8.36
CA ILE A 28 -4.48 -5.19 -8.45
C ILE A 28 -5.49 -4.48 -9.37
N GLU A 29 -5.75 -5.02 -10.56
CA GLU A 29 -6.72 -4.44 -11.52
C GLU A 29 -8.15 -4.42 -10.96
N GLU A 30 -8.54 -5.42 -10.18
CA GLU A 30 -9.85 -5.50 -9.52
C GLU A 30 -9.95 -4.54 -8.32
N CYS A 31 -8.86 -4.36 -7.56
CA CYS A 31 -8.81 -3.45 -6.41
C CYS A 31 -8.72 -1.96 -6.80
N ASP A 32 -8.05 -1.61 -7.90
CA ASP A 32 -7.79 -0.23 -8.31
C ASP A 32 -9.05 0.65 -8.43
N PRO A 33 -10.15 0.24 -9.11
CA PRO A 33 -11.35 1.08 -9.20
C PRO A 33 -12.07 1.27 -7.86
N ILE A 34 -11.97 0.29 -6.94
CA ILE A 34 -12.56 0.39 -5.59
C ILE A 34 -11.80 1.46 -4.80
N PHE A 35 -10.46 1.38 -4.81
CA PHE A 35 -9.64 2.34 -4.10
C PHE A 35 -9.74 3.75 -4.70
N ALA A 36 -9.80 3.88 -6.03
CA ALA A 36 -10.00 5.16 -6.70
C ALA A 36 -11.33 5.83 -6.30
N ARG A 37 -12.42 5.05 -6.21
CA ARG A 37 -13.71 5.54 -5.71
C ARG A 37 -13.61 6.01 -4.26
N PHE A 38 -12.96 5.23 -3.40
CA PHE A 38 -12.75 5.59 -2.00
C PHE A 38 -11.97 6.92 -1.85
N LEU A 39 -10.86 7.07 -2.57
CA LEU A 39 -10.06 8.29 -2.57
C LEU A 39 -10.86 9.53 -2.99
N ALA A 40 -11.72 9.39 -4.01
CA ALA A 40 -12.57 10.49 -4.47
C ALA A 40 -13.60 10.94 -3.41
N GLY A 41 -14.01 10.04 -2.51
CA GLY A 41 -14.95 10.32 -1.42
C GLY A 41 -14.33 10.96 -0.18
N LEU A 42 -13.01 10.81 0.06
CA LEU A 42 -12.32 11.30 1.26
C LEU A 42 -12.54 12.78 1.62
N PRO A 43 -12.64 13.72 0.66
CA PRO A 43 -12.83 15.14 1.00
C PRO A 43 -14.25 15.47 1.52
N SER A 44 -15.19 14.53 1.46
CA SER A 44 -16.57 14.74 1.92
C SER A 44 -16.64 14.90 3.43
N THR A 45 -17.27 15.99 3.91
CA THR A 45 -17.42 16.27 5.35
C THR A 45 -18.66 15.63 5.97
N ASP A 46 -19.56 15.11 5.15
CA ASP A 46 -20.90 14.66 5.56
C ASP A 46 -21.00 13.13 5.69
N GLN A 47 -19.90 12.43 5.46
CA GLN A 47 -19.83 10.98 5.46
C GLN A 47 -19.36 10.43 6.81
N ASP A 48 -20.02 9.40 7.32
CA ASP A 48 -19.48 8.60 8.41
C ASP A 48 -18.25 7.82 7.91
N PHE A 49 -17.08 8.31 8.31
CA PHE A 49 -15.81 7.80 7.81
C PHE A 49 -15.52 6.37 8.27
N ASP A 50 -15.98 6.00 9.48
CA ASP A 50 -15.74 4.66 10.03
C ASP A 50 -16.49 3.60 9.21
N THR A 51 -17.77 3.86 8.90
CA THR A 51 -18.56 3.00 8.03
C THR A 51 -17.99 2.95 6.62
N TYR A 52 -17.60 4.11 6.05
CA TYR A 52 -17.07 4.16 4.69
C TYR A 52 -15.75 3.41 4.52
N LEU A 53 -14.84 3.54 5.49
CA LEU A 53 -13.59 2.82 5.50
C LEU A 53 -13.82 1.31 5.65
N ALA A 54 -14.79 0.90 6.49
CA ALA A 54 -15.14 -0.51 6.67
C ALA A 54 -15.70 -1.14 5.39
N GLU A 55 -16.59 -0.45 4.69
CA GLU A 55 -17.15 -0.88 3.40
C GLU A 55 -16.05 -1.02 2.34
N CYS A 56 -15.21 0.02 2.17
CA CYS A 56 -14.08 -0.03 1.25
C CYS A 56 -13.13 -1.20 1.55
N ARG A 57 -12.80 -1.42 2.83
CA ARG A 57 -11.96 -2.55 3.25
C ARG A 57 -12.59 -3.88 2.85
N GLN A 58 -13.89 -4.05 3.06
CA GLN A 58 -14.59 -5.28 2.72
C GLN A 58 -14.56 -5.53 1.20
N GLU A 59 -14.87 -4.51 0.40
CA GLU A 59 -14.83 -4.59 -1.07
C GLU A 59 -13.43 -4.93 -1.59
N LEU A 60 -12.37 -4.32 -1.02
CA LEU A 60 -10.99 -4.63 -1.38
C LEU A 60 -10.63 -6.08 -1.05
N LEU A 61 -11.07 -6.60 0.10
CA LEU A 61 -10.82 -8.00 0.47
C LEU A 61 -11.55 -8.97 -0.47
N GLU A 62 -12.76 -8.65 -0.89
CA GLU A 62 -13.53 -9.44 -1.86
C GLU A 62 -12.90 -9.41 -3.25
N ALA A 63 -12.22 -8.32 -3.62
CA ALA A 63 -11.48 -8.15 -4.87
C ALA A 63 -10.04 -8.71 -4.83
N GLY A 64 -9.67 -9.45 -3.79
CA GLY A 64 -8.36 -10.12 -3.73
C GLY A 64 -7.24 -9.34 -3.05
N ALA A 65 -7.52 -8.24 -2.35
CA ALA A 65 -6.48 -7.47 -1.64
C ALA A 65 -5.67 -8.30 -0.64
N GLN A 66 -6.25 -9.37 -0.09
CA GLN A 66 -5.54 -10.28 0.80
C GLN A 66 -4.37 -10.99 0.08
N GLU A 67 -4.55 -11.39 -1.17
CA GLU A 67 -3.51 -12.05 -1.97
C GLU A 67 -2.38 -11.08 -2.32
N VAL A 68 -2.73 -9.83 -2.66
CA VAL A 68 -1.76 -8.74 -2.85
C VAL A 68 -0.93 -8.50 -1.58
N ILE A 69 -1.58 -8.48 -0.40
CA ILE A 69 -0.90 -8.31 0.89
C ILE A 69 0.04 -9.47 1.18
N GLU A 70 -0.38 -10.70 0.93
CA GLU A 70 0.44 -11.90 1.14
C GLU A 70 1.67 -11.91 0.23
N GLU A 71 1.50 -11.56 -1.04
CA GLU A 71 2.58 -11.47 -2.02
C GLU A 71 3.56 -10.34 -1.68
N ALA A 72 3.04 -9.16 -1.31
CA ALA A 72 3.87 -8.04 -0.85
C ALA A 72 4.69 -8.43 0.38
N ASN A 73 4.09 -9.13 1.35
CA ASN A 73 4.79 -9.63 2.53
C ASN A 73 5.86 -10.66 2.18
N ARG A 74 5.58 -11.56 1.23
CA ARG A 74 6.56 -12.57 0.74
C ARG A 74 7.77 -11.89 0.10
N GLN A 75 7.54 -10.97 -0.83
CA GLN A 75 8.63 -10.23 -1.50
C GLN A 75 9.40 -9.36 -0.53
N PHE A 76 8.70 -8.69 0.40
CA PHE A 76 9.33 -7.85 1.40
C PHE A 76 10.19 -8.66 2.39
N ALA A 77 9.73 -9.85 2.77
CA ALA A 77 10.53 -10.78 3.57
C ALA A 77 11.79 -11.22 2.80
N ALA A 78 11.67 -11.56 1.51
CA ALA A 78 12.80 -11.92 0.66
C ALA A 78 13.80 -10.74 0.48
N PHE A 79 13.30 -9.51 0.33
CA PHE A 79 14.14 -8.31 0.25
C PHE A 79 14.96 -8.11 1.53
N LYS A 80 14.34 -8.30 2.71
CA LYS A 80 15.03 -8.17 4.00
C LYS A 80 16.12 -9.23 4.21
N THR A 81 15.98 -10.41 3.65
CA THR A 81 16.99 -11.48 3.76
C THR A 81 18.07 -11.40 2.68
N GLY A 82 17.72 -10.92 1.48
CA GLY A 82 18.65 -10.72 0.37
C GLY A 82 19.60 -9.53 0.55
N ASN A 83 19.16 -8.49 1.27
CA ASN A 83 19.99 -7.35 1.66
C ASN A 83 20.72 -7.58 3.00
N GLY A 84 21.21 -8.80 3.23
CA GLY A 84 22.15 -9.08 4.32
C GLY A 84 23.42 -8.22 4.19
N SER A 85 23.47 -7.12 4.94
CA SER A 85 24.68 -6.36 5.29
C SER A 85 24.50 -5.79 6.68
#